data_AF-A0ABD2MIG2-F1
#
_entry.id   AF-A0ABD2MIG2-F1
#
_cell.length_a   1.000
_cell.length_b   1.000
_cell.length_c   1.000
_cell.angle_alpha   90.00
_cell.angle_beta   90.00
_cell.angle_gamma   90.00
#
_symmetry.space_group_name_H-M   'P 1'
#
loop_
_entity.id
_entity.type
_entity.pdbx_description
1 polymer ?
#
loop_
_entity_poly.entity_id
_entity_poly.type
_entity_poly.pdbx_seq_one_letter_code
_entity_poly.pdbx_strand_id
1 'polypeptide(L)'
;MEAIGEKCAEETGASQDDIAKILTKDIPETREGKCMLFCGHRELHIQTPDGGTDLDSAIASLDFLKNEDSELYDKMVQVYTICSKVPFVEDPCDYAVALSTCGTHEAQKLGMDATLLE
;
A
#
# COMPACT_ATOMS: atom_id res chain seq x y z
N MET A 1 1.48 -12.37 2.11
CA MET A 1 1.23 -11.55 0.89
C MET A 1 2.03 -11.99 -0.34
N GLU A 2 2.72 -13.13 -0.29
CA GLU A 2 3.64 -13.62 -1.33
C GLU A 2 3.00 -13.78 -2.73
N ALA A 3 1.78 -14.33 -2.79
CA ALA A 3 1.04 -14.50 -4.05
C ALA A 3 0.68 -13.16 -4.74
N ILE A 4 0.49 -12.07 -3.99
CA ILE A 4 0.25 -10.73 -4.55
C ILE A 4 1.56 -10.20 -5.14
N GLY A 5 2.68 -10.38 -4.43
CA GLY A 5 4.00 -9.97 -4.87
C GLY A 5 4.40 -10.61 -6.20
N GLU A 6 4.26 -11.94 -6.32
CA GLU A 6 4.57 -12.67 -7.56
C GLU A 6 3.73 -12.19 -8.74
N LYS A 7 2.41 -12.08 -8.55
CA LYS A 7 1.48 -11.57 -9.57
C LYS A 7 1.86 -10.17 -10.03
N CYS A 8 2.15 -9.26 -9.10
CA CYS A 8 2.46 -7.88 -9.43
C CYS A 8 3.84 -7.73 -10.07
N ALA A 9 4.82 -8.56 -9.70
CA ALA A 9 6.11 -8.61 -10.37
C ALA A 9 5.96 -9.06 -11.83
N GLU A 10 5.14 -10.08 -12.11
CA GLU A 10 4.86 -10.54 -13.47
C GLU A 10 4.12 -9.47 -14.31
N GLU A 11 3.10 -8.82 -13.74
CA GLU A 11 2.31 -7.79 -14.44
C GLU A 11 3.14 -6.57 -14.83
N THR A 12 4.07 -6.16 -13.97
CA THR A 12 4.78 -4.88 -14.11
C THR A 12 6.18 -5.03 -14.70
N GLY A 13 6.73 -6.24 -14.67
CA GLY A 13 8.14 -6.47 -15.03
C GLY A 13 9.13 -5.86 -14.04
N ALA A 14 8.71 -5.61 -12.79
CA ALA A 14 9.56 -5.08 -11.74
C ALA A 14 10.81 -5.94 -11.55
N SER A 15 11.96 -5.28 -11.38
CA SER A 15 13.22 -5.97 -11.16
C SER A 15 13.31 -6.52 -9.74
N GLN A 16 14.23 -7.45 -9.50
CA GLN A 16 14.51 -7.94 -8.14
C GLN A 16 14.93 -6.82 -7.19
N ASP A 17 15.58 -5.77 -7.71
CA ASP A 17 15.96 -4.60 -6.91
C ASP A 17 14.73 -3.77 -6.51
N ASP A 18 13.74 -3.64 -7.39
CA ASP A 18 12.47 -2.97 -7.09
C ASP A 18 11.67 -3.76 -6.06
N ILE A 19 11.60 -5.09 -6.22
CA ILE A 19 10.94 -5.99 -5.27
C ILE A 19 11.62 -5.89 -3.90
N ALA A 20 12.96 -5.91 -3.85
CA ALA A 20 13.71 -5.78 -2.61
C ALA A 20 13.40 -4.45 -1.91
N LYS A 21 13.37 -3.33 -2.64
CA LYS A 21 12.98 -2.01 -2.08
C LYS A 21 11.57 -2.05 -1.49
N ILE A 22 10.61 -2.62 -2.20
CA ILE A 22 9.22 -2.71 -1.73
C ILE A 22 9.14 -3.55 -0.45
N LEU A 23 9.85 -4.68 -0.39
CA LEU A 23 9.93 -5.53 0.80
C LEU A 23 10.57 -4.82 2.00
N THR A 24 11.58 -3.98 1.75
CA THR A 24 12.19 -3.13 2.79
C THR A 24 11.42 -1.84 3.06
N LYS A 25 10.25 -1.65 2.41
CA LYS A 25 9.40 -0.47 2.51
C LYS A 25 10.06 0.83 2.04
N ASP A 26 11.10 0.69 1.24
CA ASP A 26 11.68 1.77 0.48
C ASP A 26 10.83 2.03 -0.77
N ILE A 27 10.80 3.30 -1.17
CA ILE A 27 10.05 3.70 -2.37
C ILE A 27 10.87 3.34 -3.61
N PRO A 28 10.34 2.54 -4.55
CA PRO A 28 10.99 2.28 -5.82
C PRO A 28 11.00 3.55 -6.69
N GLU A 29 12.09 3.74 -7.43
CA GLU A 29 12.30 4.92 -8.28
C GLU A 29 11.94 4.64 -9.74
N THR A 30 11.99 3.37 -10.15
CA THR A 30 11.67 2.92 -11.51
C THR A 30 10.17 2.96 -11.76
N ARG A 31 9.77 3.05 -13.04
CA ARG A 31 8.34 3.03 -13.39
C ARG A 31 7.71 1.69 -12.99
N GLU A 32 8.42 0.61 -13.25
CA GLU A 32 8.00 -0.77 -13.01
C GLU A 32 7.77 -1.02 -11.52
N GLY A 33 8.72 -0.61 -10.67
CA GLY A 33 8.57 -0.73 -9.22
C GLY A 33 7.42 0.12 -8.65
N LYS A 34 7.24 1.35 -9.14
CA LYS A 34 6.10 2.19 -8.74
C LYS A 34 4.76 1.56 -9.16
N CYS A 35 4.70 1.00 -10.36
CA CYS A 35 3.50 0.30 -10.82
C CYS A 35 3.27 -1.02 -10.06
N MET A 36 4.32 -1.64 -9.51
CA MET A 36 4.17 -2.78 -8.62
C MET A 36 3.46 -2.40 -7.31
N LEU A 37 3.74 -1.21 -6.75
CA LEU A 37 2.97 -0.67 -5.63
C LEU A 37 1.49 -0.47 -6.00
N PHE A 38 1.21 0.12 -7.17
CA PHE A 38 -0.16 0.28 -7.65
C PHE A 38 -0.89 -1.06 -7.79
N CYS A 39 -0.22 -2.07 -8.36
CA CYS A 39 -0.79 -3.42 -8.44
C CYS A 39 -1.12 -3.97 -7.04
N GLY A 40 -0.20 -3.87 -6.08
CA GLY A 40 -0.45 -4.29 -4.70
C GLY A 40 -1.63 -3.55 -4.06
N HIS A 41 -1.70 -2.23 -4.24
CA HIS A 41 -2.83 -1.42 -3.78
C HIS A 41 -4.17 -1.85 -4.38
N ARG A 42 -4.19 -2.26 -5.65
CA ARG A 42 -5.39 -2.77 -6.31
C ARG A 42 -5.85 -4.11 -5.73
N GLU A 43 -4.92 -5.02 -5.47
CA GLU A 43 -5.22 -6.31 -4.85
C GLU A 43 -5.68 -6.17 -3.39
N LEU A 44 -5.24 -5.11 -2.70
CA LEU A 44 -5.64 -4.78 -1.32
C LEU A 44 -6.82 -3.80 -1.24
N HIS A 45 -7.39 -3.41 -2.39
CA HIS A 45 -8.49 -2.46 -2.52
C HIS A 45 -8.21 -1.05 -1.97
N ILE A 46 -6.93 -0.67 -1.83
CA ILE A 46 -6.49 0.68 -1.47
C ILE A 46 -6.72 1.63 -2.64
N GLN A 47 -6.36 1.18 -3.85
CA GLN A 47 -6.63 1.89 -5.10
C GLN A 47 -7.56 1.08 -6.00
N THR A 48 -8.40 1.78 -6.73
CA THR A 48 -9.27 1.22 -7.75
C THR A 48 -8.50 1.00 -9.06
N PRO A 49 -8.99 0.15 -9.99
CA PRO A 49 -8.30 -0.12 -11.25
C PRO A 49 -8.09 1.11 -12.15
N ASP A 50 -8.87 2.17 -11.96
CA ASP A 50 -8.74 3.47 -12.64
C ASP A 50 -7.73 4.42 -11.97
N GLY A 51 -7.11 4.00 -10.86
CA GLY A 51 -6.09 4.75 -10.14
C GLY A 51 -6.61 5.56 -8.95
N GLY A 52 -7.93 5.71 -8.79
CA GLY A 52 -8.53 6.37 -7.63
C GLY A 52 -8.36 5.59 -6.32
N THR A 53 -8.91 6.11 -5.23
CA THR A 53 -8.95 5.42 -3.92
C THR A 53 -10.39 5.15 -3.53
N ASP A 54 -10.62 4.01 -2.88
CA ASP A 54 -11.89 3.68 -2.23
C ASP A 54 -11.60 3.39 -0.75
N LEU A 55 -11.79 4.42 0.09
CA LEU A 55 -11.50 4.32 1.52
C LEU A 55 -12.37 3.26 2.21
N ASP A 56 -13.63 3.12 1.79
CA ASP A 56 -14.56 2.19 2.42
C ASP A 56 -14.15 0.75 2.10
N SER A 57 -13.81 0.45 0.84
CA SER A 57 -13.29 -0.86 0.44
C SER A 57 -11.93 -1.17 1.07
N ALA A 58 -11.04 -0.17 1.18
CA ALA A 58 -9.75 -0.32 1.84
C ALA A 58 -9.89 -0.62 3.34
N ILE A 59 -10.83 0.03 4.04
CA ILE A 59 -11.10 -0.27 5.45
C ILE A 59 -11.74 -1.66 5.60
N ALA A 60 -12.64 -2.04 4.68
CA ALA A 60 -13.27 -3.36 4.71
C ALA A 60 -12.26 -4.50 4.50
N SER A 61 -11.18 -4.28 3.74
CA SER A 61 -10.13 -5.29 3.57
C SER A 61 -9.35 -5.59 4.87
N LEU A 62 -9.46 -4.73 5.88
CA LEU A 62 -8.87 -4.90 7.22
C LEU A 62 -9.79 -5.64 8.20
N ASP A 63 -11.00 -6.06 7.80
CA ASP A 63 -12.00 -6.63 8.73
C ASP A 63 -11.50 -7.86 9.49
N PHE A 64 -10.56 -8.63 8.92
CA PHE A 64 -9.94 -9.76 9.60
C PHE A 64 -9.18 -9.34 10.87
N LEU A 65 -8.58 -8.14 10.89
CA LEU A 65 -7.84 -7.62 12.03
C LEU A 65 -8.73 -7.25 13.22
N LYS A 66 -10.02 -6.97 13.02
CA LYS A 66 -10.94 -6.57 14.11
C LYS A 66 -10.95 -7.57 15.27
N ASN A 67 -10.81 -8.86 14.97
CA ASN A 67 -10.82 -9.93 15.97
C ASN A 67 -9.42 -10.43 16.35
N GLU A 68 -8.42 -10.23 15.47
CA GLU A 68 -7.05 -10.72 15.68
C GLU A 68 -6.17 -9.68 16.40
N ASP A 69 -6.26 -8.43 15.99
CA ASP A 69 -5.51 -7.30 16.53
C ASP A 69 -6.29 -5.99 16.33
N SER A 70 -7.20 -5.70 17.28
CA SER A 70 -8.06 -4.51 17.19
C SER A 70 -7.26 -3.21 17.31
N GLU A 71 -6.10 -3.22 17.99
CA GLU A 71 -5.23 -2.04 18.06
C GLU A 71 -4.59 -1.75 16.70
N LEU A 72 -4.10 -2.80 16.01
CA LEU A 72 -3.58 -2.67 14.65
C LEU A 72 -4.66 -2.23 13.67
N TYR A 73 -5.88 -2.78 13.80
CA TYR A 73 -7.03 -2.35 13.00
C TYR A 73 -7.28 -0.84 13.14
N ASP A 74 -7.40 -0.33 14.37
CA ASP A 74 -7.67 1.08 14.62
C ASP A 74 -6.57 1.99 14.05
N LYS A 75 -5.30 1.59 14.19
CA LYS A 75 -4.15 2.32 13.61
C LYS A 75 -4.19 2.31 12.09
N MET A 76 -4.46 1.18 11.45
CA MET A 76 -4.56 1.07 9.99
C MET A 76 -5.71 1.92 9.44
N VAL A 77 -6.88 1.90 10.09
CA VAL A 77 -8.01 2.76 9.74
C VAL A 77 -7.64 4.24 9.84
N GLN A 78 -6.91 4.63 10.89
CA GLN A 78 -6.42 5.99 11.04
C GLN A 78 -5.46 6.38 9.91
N VAL A 79 -4.51 5.51 9.54
CA VAL A 79 -3.58 5.74 8.42
C VAL A 79 -4.33 5.91 7.10
N TYR A 80 -5.24 5.00 6.75
CA TYR A 80 -6.01 5.09 5.51
C TYR A 80 -6.88 6.36 5.46
N THR A 81 -7.50 6.72 6.57
CA THR A 81 -8.31 7.94 6.68
C THR A 81 -7.48 9.21 6.49
N ILE A 82 -6.23 9.23 6.96
CA ILE A 82 -5.32 10.36 6.74
C ILE A 82 -4.83 10.38 5.28
N CYS A 83 -4.37 9.24 4.76
CA CYS A 83 -3.74 9.16 3.46
C CYS A 83 -4.71 9.25 2.27
N SER A 84 -5.99 8.96 2.46
CA SER A 84 -7.05 9.26 1.47
C SER A 84 -7.19 10.76 1.14
N LYS A 85 -6.57 11.65 1.93
CA LYS A 85 -6.58 13.10 1.70
C LYS A 85 -5.33 13.60 0.96
N VAL A 86 -4.40 12.71 0.61
CA VAL A 86 -3.25 13.06 -0.23
C VAL A 86 -3.78 13.62 -1.56
N PRO A 87 -3.20 14.71 -2.10
CA PRO A 87 -3.61 15.24 -3.39
C PRO A 87 -3.54 14.17 -4.48
N PHE A 88 -4.63 14.06 -5.25
CA PHE A 88 -4.69 13.11 -6.37
C PHE A 88 -3.57 13.38 -7.37
N VAL A 89 -2.91 12.30 -7.81
CA VAL A 89 -1.88 12.31 -8.86
C VAL A 89 -2.43 11.55 -10.06
N GLU A 90 -2.29 12.12 -11.26
CA GLU A 90 -2.93 11.59 -12.48
C GLU A 90 -2.37 10.22 -12.90
N ASP A 91 -1.05 10.00 -12.76
CA ASP A 91 -0.46 8.69 -13.02
C ASP A 91 -0.74 7.77 -11.82
N PRO A 92 -1.44 6.63 -12.01
CA PRO A 92 -1.81 5.73 -10.91
C PRO A 92 -0.62 5.15 -10.14
N CYS A 93 0.51 4.94 -10.82
CA CYS A 93 1.73 4.40 -10.22
C CYS A 93 2.43 5.45 -9.36
N ASP A 94 2.50 6.71 -9.83
CA ASP A 94 2.99 7.81 -9.00
C ASP A 94 2.03 8.14 -7.84
N TYR A 95 0.71 7.98 -8.03
CA TYR A 95 -0.24 8.15 -6.93
C TYR A 95 -0.08 7.05 -5.87
N ALA A 96 0.19 5.81 -6.29
CA ALA A 96 0.52 4.72 -5.37
C ALA A 96 1.72 5.08 -4.50
N VAL A 97 2.78 5.65 -5.09
CA VAL A 97 3.94 6.15 -4.32
C VAL A 97 3.54 7.21 -3.30
N ALA A 98 2.71 8.18 -3.69
CA ALA A 98 2.27 9.25 -2.79
C ALA A 98 1.48 8.68 -1.59
N LEU A 99 0.60 7.70 -1.85
CA LEU A 99 -0.16 6.99 -0.82
C LEU A 99 0.74 6.14 0.08
N SER A 100 1.65 5.33 -0.48
CA SER A 100 2.58 4.50 0.31
C SER A 100 3.52 5.35 1.16
N THR A 101 3.99 6.48 0.62
CA THR A 101 4.84 7.43 1.37
C THR A 101 4.09 8.00 2.56
N CYS A 102 2.82 8.40 2.37
CA CYS A 102 1.96 8.81 3.47
C CYS A 102 1.76 7.68 4.49
N GLY A 103 1.44 6.47 4.00
CA GLY A 103 1.19 5.30 4.83
C GLY A 103 2.35 4.97 5.75
N THR A 104 3.57 4.88 5.19
CA THR A 104 4.80 4.63 5.97
C THR A 104 5.03 5.71 7.02
N HIS A 105 4.88 6.99 6.65
CA HIS A 105 5.11 8.10 7.57
C HIS A 105 4.09 8.14 8.73
N GLU A 106 2.80 7.94 8.44
CA GLU A 106 1.76 7.94 9.49
C GLU A 106 1.83 6.67 10.36
N ALA A 107 2.14 5.51 9.77
CA ALA A 107 2.35 4.27 10.53
C ALA A 107 3.52 4.40 11.52
N GLN A 108 4.63 5.03 11.10
CA GLN A 108 5.77 5.31 11.98
C GLN A 108 5.40 6.22 13.16
N LYS A 109 4.58 7.26 12.93
CA LYS A 109 4.09 8.15 14.01
C LYS A 109 3.23 7.42 15.03
N LEU A 110 2.50 6.39 14.59
CA LEU A 110 1.65 5.56 15.44
C LEU A 110 2.41 4.39 16.10
N GLY A 111 3.72 4.30 15.88
CA GLY A 111 4.58 3.26 16.45
C GLY A 111 4.24 1.86 15.94
N MET A 112 3.72 1.76 14.71
CA MET A 112 3.48 0.47 14.07
C MET A 112 4.82 -0.16 13.69
N ASP A 113 5.10 -1.36 14.21
CA ASP A 113 6.31 -2.11 13.88
C ASP A 113 6.32 -2.47 12.38
N ALA A 114 7.48 -2.40 11.75
CA ALA A 114 7.62 -2.76 10.36
C ALA A 114 7.30 -4.25 10.11
N THR A 115 7.39 -5.11 11.12
CA THR A 115 7.06 -6.54 11.02
C THR A 115 5.56 -6.83 10.98
N LEU A 116 4.68 -5.89 11.36
CA LEU A 116 3.21 -6.07 11.36
C LEU A 116 2.56 -5.95 9.96
N LEU A 117 3.35 -5.62 8.94
CA LEU A 117 2.90 -5.46 7.56
C LEU A 117 3.53 -6.51 6.62
N GLU A 118 4.20 -7.52 7.16
CA GLU A 118 4.74 -8.70 6.46
C GLU A 118 3.67 -9.81 6.32
#